data_AF-A0A329B7A3-F1
#
_entry.id   AF-A0A329B7A3-F1
#
_cell.length_a   1.000
_cell.length_b   1.000
_cell.length_c   1.000
_cell.angle_alpha   90.00
_cell.angle_beta   90.00
_cell.angle_gamma   90.00
#
_symmetry.space_group_name_H-M   'P 1'
#
loop_
_entity.id
_entity.type
_entity.pdbx_description
1 polymer ?
#
loop_
_entity_poly.entity_id
_entity_poly.type
_entity_poly.pdbx_seq_one_letter_code
_entity_poly.pdbx_strand_id
1 'polypeptide(L)'
;MNDRHPIIEQFEAQAELLDMAEDESAIEDAIAVLASWIDVTAERLSDNDLATLVHIGGTLYRQGLHDRINKLLQDQRSLPPEDSPIW
;
A
#
# COMPACT_ATOMS: atom_id res chain seq x y z
N MET A 1 29.82 8.17 4.21
CA MET A 1 28.94 7.13 4.80
C MET A 1 27.54 7.69 4.73
N ASN A 2 26.62 6.98 4.08
CA ASN A 2 25.26 7.44 3.92
C ASN A 2 24.50 6.93 5.16
N ASP A 3 24.46 7.74 6.22
CA ASP A 3 23.74 7.41 7.44
C ASP A 3 22.24 7.39 7.09
N ARG A 4 21.69 6.19 6.84
CA ARG A 4 20.26 6.04 6.58
C ARG A 4 19.49 6.39 7.85
N HIS A 5 18.32 6.99 7.67
CA HIS A 5 17.46 7.36 8.79
C HIS A 5 17.00 6.07 9.52
N PRO A 6 17.16 5.94 10.85
CA PRO A 6 16.90 4.68 11.56
C PRO A 6 15.49 4.10 11.38
N ILE A 7 14.49 4.95 11.16
CA ILE A 7 13.11 4.51 10.88
C ILE A 7 12.98 3.94 9.46
N ILE A 8 13.74 4.44 8.49
CA ILE A 8 13.77 3.87 7.13
C ILE A 8 14.36 2.46 7.17
N GLU A 9 15.41 2.24 7.97
CA GLU A 9 15.98 0.90 8.15
C GLU A 9 14.98 -0.09 8.77
N GLN A 10 14.13 0.38 9.70
CA GLN A 10 13.05 -0.44 10.24
C GLN A 10 11.95 -0.74 9.21
N PHE A 11 11.64 0.21 8.32
CA PHE A 11 10.71 -0.05 7.22
C PHE A 11 11.27 -1.07 6.23
N GLU A 12 12.56 -0.98 5.90
CA GLU A 12 13.25 -1.96 5.04
C GLU A 12 13.20 -3.35 5.68
N ALA A 13 13.57 -3.48 6.96
CA ALA A 13 13.55 -4.76 7.68
C ALA A 13 12.12 -5.34 7.78
N GLN A 14 11.11 -4.51 8.01
CA GLN A 14 9.72 -4.98 8.05
C GLN A 14 9.24 -5.45 6.68
N ALA A 15 9.62 -4.76 5.60
CA ALA A 15 9.29 -5.20 4.23
C ALA A 15 9.93 -6.56 3.92
N GLU A 16 11.20 -6.77 4.28
CA GLU A 16 11.86 -8.07 4.12
C GLU A 16 11.13 -9.19 4.88
N LEU A 17 10.64 -8.92 6.10
CA LEU A 17 9.88 -9.90 6.86
C LEU A 17 8.53 -10.24 6.21
N LEU A 18 7.84 -9.26 5.62
CA LEU A 18 6.58 -9.49 4.90
C LEU A 18 6.82 -10.31 3.63
N ASP A 19 7.89 -10.02 2.89
CA ASP A 19 8.30 -10.80 1.72
C ASP A 19 8.62 -12.25 2.09
N MET A 20 9.35 -12.46 3.19
CA MET A 20 9.67 -13.80 3.71
C MET A 20 8.44 -14.56 4.21
N ALA A 21 7.42 -13.85 4.71
CA ALA A 21 6.17 -14.43 5.16
C ALA A 21 5.21 -14.76 4.00
N GLU A 22 5.58 -14.43 2.76
CA GLU A 22 4.70 -14.50 1.59
C GLU A 22 3.39 -13.75 1.84
N ASP A 23 3.46 -12.59 2.51
CA ASP A 23 2.30 -11.80 2.86
C ASP A 23 1.66 -11.21 1.59
N GLU A 24 0.42 -11.59 1.31
CA GLU A 24 -0.34 -11.13 0.14
C GLU A 24 -1.21 -9.88 0.43
N SER A 25 -1.06 -9.26 1.60
CA SER A 25 -1.84 -8.09 1.99
C SER A 25 -1.67 -6.98 0.97
N ALA A 26 -2.80 -6.44 0.52
CA ALA A 26 -2.79 -5.31 -0.40
C ALA A 26 -2.44 -4.02 0.37
N ILE A 27 -2.02 -2.99 -0.37
CA ILE A 27 -1.79 -1.65 0.19
C ILE A 27 -3.06 -1.14 0.89
N GLU A 28 -4.24 -1.48 0.38
CA GLU A 28 -5.53 -1.15 0.97
C GLU A 28 -5.73 -1.76 2.37
N ASP A 29 -5.23 -2.97 2.61
CA ASP A 29 -5.34 -3.63 3.92
C ASP A 29 -4.48 -2.91 4.96
N ALA A 30 -3.24 -2.55 4.59
CA ALA A 30 -2.35 -1.76 5.44
C ALA A 30 -2.92 -0.37 5.75
N ILE A 31 -3.58 0.26 4.76
CA ILE A 31 -4.25 1.55 4.95
C ILE A 31 -5.45 1.43 5.91
N ALA A 32 -6.23 0.34 5.82
CA ALA A 32 -7.33 0.10 6.74
C ALA A 32 -6.81 -0.06 8.19
N VAL A 33 -5.70 -0.78 8.38
CA VAL A 33 -5.03 -0.90 9.68
C VAL A 33 -4.57 0.46 10.19
N LEU A 34 -3.93 1.26 9.35
CA LEU A 34 -3.51 2.61 9.71
C LEU A 34 -4.70 3.50 10.12
N ALA A 35 -5.78 3.50 9.34
CA ALA A 35 -6.97 4.29 9.62
C ALA A 35 -7.62 3.88 10.95
N SER A 36 -7.73 2.57 11.20
CA SER A 36 -8.25 2.05 12.47
C SER A 36 -7.35 2.44 13.65
N TRP A 37 -6.03 2.41 13.47
CA TRP A 37 -5.10 2.83 14.52
C TRP A 37 -5.19 4.33 14.80
N ILE A 38 -5.33 5.16 13.76
CA ILE A 38 -5.55 6.61 13.92
C ILE A 38 -6.83 6.86 14.71
N ASP A 39 -7.94 6.19 14.39
CA ASP A 39 -9.22 6.36 15.08
C ASP A 39 -9.09 6.06 16.59
N VAL A 40 -8.41 4.98 16.95
CA VAL A 40 -8.19 4.58 18.36
C VAL A 40 -7.21 5.50 19.09
N THR A 41 -6.31 6.18 18.38
CA THR A 41 -5.26 7.01 18.99
C THR A 41 -5.46 8.51 18.79
N ALA A 42 -6.54 8.92 18.12
CA ALA A 42 -6.78 10.30 17.69
C ALA A 42 -6.66 11.31 18.85
N GLU A 43 -7.18 10.99 20.04
CA GLU A 43 -7.11 11.86 21.22
C GLU A 43 -5.68 12.16 21.70
N ARG A 44 -4.70 11.34 21.30
CA ARG A 44 -3.29 11.46 21.67
C ARG A 44 -2.44 12.12 20.58
N LEU A 45 -3.01 12.38 19.42
CA LEU A 45 -2.34 13.00 18.29
C LEU A 45 -2.57 14.51 18.33
N SER A 46 -1.55 15.31 18.03
CA SER A 46 -1.79 16.71 17.71
C SER A 46 -2.45 16.82 16.34
N ASP A 47 -3.09 17.96 16.06
CA ASP A 47 -3.66 18.25 14.73
C ASP A 47 -2.61 18.11 13.61
N ASN A 48 -1.35 18.46 13.89
CA ASN A 48 -0.26 18.33 12.94
C ASN A 48 0.15 16.87 12.70
N ASP A 49 0.15 16.04 13.74
CA ASP A 49 0.44 14.61 13.62
C ASP A 49 -0.66 13.93 12.80
N LEU A 50 -1.92 14.24 13.12
CA LEU A 50 -3.08 13.72 12.38
C LEU A 50 -3.02 14.14 10.91
N ALA A 51 -2.76 15.42 10.62
CA ALA A 51 -2.64 15.92 9.25
C ALA A 51 -1.51 15.21 8.47
N THR A 52 -0.37 14.97 9.13
CA THR A 52 0.77 14.26 8.54
C THR A 52 0.42 12.81 8.22
N LEU A 53 -0.20 12.10 9.16
CA LEU A 53 -0.62 10.70 8.98
C LEU A 53 -1.70 10.55 7.90
N VAL A 54 -2.68 11.46 7.87
CA VAL A 54 -3.71 11.50 6.82
C VAL A 54 -3.08 11.77 5.45
N HIS A 55 -2.08 12.65 5.36
CA HIS A 55 -1.36 12.91 4.12
C HIS A 55 -0.58 11.69 3.61
N ILE A 56 0.11 10.97 4.51
CA ILE A 56 0.80 9.72 4.20
C ILE A 56 -0.20 8.67 3.71
N GLY A 57 -1.27 8.43 4.48
CA GLY A 57 -2.32 7.47 4.13
C GLY A 57 -2.99 7.77 2.80
N GLY A 58 -3.32 9.04 2.52
CA GLY A 58 -3.89 9.47 1.25
C GLY A 58 -2.93 9.29 0.06
N THR A 59 -1.63 9.47 0.27
CA THR A 59 -0.61 9.23 -0.76
C THR A 59 -0.50 7.75 -1.10
N LEU A 60 -0.47 6.87 -0.08
CA LEU A 60 -0.46 5.42 -0.25
C LEU A 60 -1.75 4.93 -0.93
N TYR A 61 -2.91 5.46 -0.51
CA TYR A 61 -4.20 5.08 -1.09
C TYR A 61 -4.29 5.39 -2.59
N ARG A 62 -3.84 6.58 -2.99
CA ARG A 62 -3.77 6.96 -4.40
C ARG A 62 -2.86 6.02 -5.20
N GLN A 63 -1.73 5.61 -4.63
CA GLN A 63 -0.81 4.68 -5.29
C GLN A 63 -1.44 3.28 -5.45
N GLY A 64 -2.03 2.73 -4.39
CA GLY A 64 -2.73 1.44 -4.44
C GLY A 64 -3.85 1.42 -5.50
N LEU A 65 -4.63 2.51 -5.60
CA LEU A 65 -5.64 2.65 -6.65
C LEU A 65 -5.03 2.60 -8.06
N HIS A 66 -3.91 3.29 -8.30
CA HIS A 66 -3.24 3.24 -9.59
C HIS A 66 -2.74 1.83 -9.91
N ASP A 67 -2.16 1.13 -8.95
CA ASP A 67 -1.62 -0.22 -9.15
C ASP A 67 -2.73 -1.23 -9.43
N ARG A 68 -3.86 -1.12 -8.71
CA ARG A 68 -5.06 -1.93 -8.96
C ARG A 68 -5.64 -1.68 -10.34
N ILE A 69 -5.77 -0.42 -10.77
CA ILE A 69 -6.27 -0.10 -12.11
C ILE A 69 -5.34 -0.65 -13.19
N ASN A 70 -4.03 -0.49 -13.02
CA ASN A 70 -3.02 -1.02 -13.94
C ASN A 70 -3.11 -2.54 -14.06
N LYS A 71 -3.26 -3.25 -12.93
CA LYS A 71 -3.45 -4.70 -12.90
C LYS A 71 -4.72 -5.11 -13.67
N LEU A 72 -5.85 -4.46 -13.42
CA LEU A 72 -7.11 -4.73 -14.14
C LEU A 72 -6.99 -4.50 -15.65
N LEU A 73 -6.28 -3.45 -16.08
CA LEU A 73 -6.03 -3.18 -17.48
C LEU A 73 -5.09 -4.22 -18.12
N GLN A 74 -4.11 -4.73 -17.39
CA GLN A 74 -3.23 -5.81 -17.85
C GLN A 74 -3.98 -7.13 -17.99
N ASP A 75 -4.84 -7.46 -17.02
CA ASP A 75 -5.64 -8.69 -17.04
C ASP A 75 -6.61 -8.69 -18.24
N GLN A 76 -7.27 -7.55 -18.52
CA GLN A 76 -8.15 -7.43 -19.69
C GLN A 76 -7.43 -7.56 -21.02
N ARG A 77 -6.17 -7.13 -21.11
CA ARG A 77 -5.33 -7.26 -22.32
C ARG A 77 -4.78 -8.67 -22.53
N SER A 78 -4.80 -9.48 -21.48
CA SER A 78 -4.32 -10.88 -21.51
C SER A 78 -5.42 -11.87 -21.90
N LEU A 79 -6.67 -11.40 -22.01
CA LEU A 79 -7.76 -12.20 -22.56
C LEU A 79 -7.55 -12.39 -24.08
N PRO A 80 -7.72 -13.61 -24.61
CA PRO A 80 -7.70 -13.82 -26.04
C PRO A 80 -8.82 -12.97 -26.67
N PRO A 81 -8.61 -12.41 -27.89
CA PRO A 81 -9.66 -11.64 -28.55
C PRO A 81 -10.93 -12.50 -28.68
N GLU A 82 -12.09 -11.86 -28.53
CA GLU A 82 -13.42 -12.50 -28.54
C GLU A 82 -13.66 -13.35 -29.81
N ASP A 83 -12.96 -13.01 -30.91
CA ASP A 83 -12.95 -13.72 -32.19
C ASP A 83 -11.85 -14.77 -32.34
N SER A 84 -11.20 -15.21 -31.25
CA SER A 84 -10.21 -16.29 -31.32
C SER A 84 -10.93 -17.58 -31.77
N PRO A 85 -10.58 -18.14 -32.94
CA PRO A 85 -11.22 -19.35 -33.41
C PRO A 85 -10.95 -20.47 -32.41
N ILE A 86 -12.01 -21.16 -31.98
CA ILE A 86 -11.91 -22.35 -31.12
C ILE A 86 -11.37 -23.52 -31.96
N TRP A 87 -10.18 -23.44 -32.57
CA TRP A 87 -9.45 -24.58 -33.16
C TRP A 87 -7.95 -24.30 -33.25
#